data_AF-A0A3S2UPY0-F1
#
_entry.id   AF-A0A3S2UPY0-F1
#
_cell.length_a   1.000
_cell.length_b   1.000
_cell.length_c   1.000
_cell.angle_alpha   90.00
_cell.angle_beta   90.00
_cell.angle_gamma   90.00
#
_symmetry.space_group_name_H-M   'P 1'
#
loop_
_entity.id
_entity.type
_entity.pdbx_description
1 polymer ?
#
loop_
_entity_poly.entity_id
_entity_poly.type
_entity_poly.pdbx_seq_one_letter_code
_entity_poly.pdbx_strand_id
1 'polypeptide(L)'
;MFEKLFQLVKNNAGTAVIDNPMIAAEHHEAVINEASSAIIEVLKSQLESGKVKELIKYFQYPGIYQSPLVSTVVNKFANRLNKFYSIEPSVAISTSKTLMPAVMQQLVEEVQKADNNDFSLTTFLSKLTGNRTDMSTLVNKMAVA
;
A
#
# COMPACT_ATOMS: atom_id res chain seq x y z
N MET A 1 8.51 1.55 10.15
CA MET A 1 7.34 0.92 9.48
C MET A 1 7.00 1.62 8.17
N PHE A 2 6.56 2.88 8.17
CA PHE A 2 6.35 3.62 6.91
C PHE A 2 7.63 3.76 6.09
N GLU A 3 8.77 3.90 6.77
CA GLU A 3 10.09 3.79 6.12
C GLU A 3 10.27 2.47 5.35
N LYS A 4 9.85 1.34 5.94
CA LYS A 4 9.95 0.03 5.28
C LYS A 4 9.03 -0.04 4.06
N LEU A 5 7.82 0.52 4.15
CA LEU A 5 6.93 0.66 2.99
C LEU A 5 7.57 1.53 1.90
N PHE A 6 8.19 2.64 2.27
CA PHE A 6 8.92 3.50 1.33
C PHE A 6 10.06 2.73 0.64
N GLN A 7 10.84 1.95 1.38
CA GLN A 7 11.87 1.08 0.81
C GLN A 7 11.28 0.02 -0.13
N LEU A 8 10.13 -0.59 0.20
CA LEU A 8 9.43 -1.50 -0.71
C LEU A 8 9.06 -0.79 -2.01
N VAL A 9 8.47 0.41 -1.94
CA VAL A 9 8.14 1.19 -3.15
C VAL A 9 9.40 1.49 -3.96
N LYS A 10 10.44 2.01 -3.30
CA LYS A 10 11.71 2.36 -3.92
C LYS A 10 12.35 1.17 -4.65
N ASN A 11 12.34 -0.01 -4.04
CA ASN A 11 12.89 -1.23 -4.62
C ASN A 11 12.11 -1.72 -5.85
N ASN A 12 10.81 -1.42 -5.94
CA ASN A 12 9.98 -1.78 -7.09
C ASN A 12 9.86 -0.65 -8.14
N ALA A 13 10.43 0.53 -7.86
CA ALA A 13 10.22 1.73 -8.66
C ALA A 13 10.96 1.72 -10.02
N GLY A 14 11.92 0.82 -10.24
CA GLY A 14 12.79 0.77 -11.42
C GLY A 14 12.03 0.97 -12.73
N THR A 15 11.33 -0.07 -13.20
CA THR A 15 10.64 -0.01 -14.50
C THR A 15 9.47 0.98 -14.53
N ALA A 16 8.75 1.15 -13.41
CA ALA A 16 7.54 1.95 -13.39
C ALA A 16 7.82 3.47 -13.31
N VAL A 17 8.90 3.87 -12.64
CA VAL A 17 9.21 5.26 -12.30
C VAL A 17 10.57 5.69 -12.85
N ILE A 18 11.63 4.93 -12.56
CA ILE A 18 13.01 5.34 -12.90
C ILE A 18 13.25 5.25 -14.41
N ASP A 19 12.84 4.13 -15.02
CA ASP A 19 13.01 3.87 -16.45
C ASP A 19 11.89 4.49 -17.30
N ASN A 20 10.93 5.19 -16.67
CA ASN A 20 9.76 5.72 -17.34
C ASN A 20 10.04 7.13 -17.90
N PRO A 21 10.09 7.32 -19.23
CA PRO A 21 10.44 8.59 -19.84
C PRO A 21 9.40 9.69 -19.61
N MET A 22 8.18 9.34 -19.17
CA MET A 22 7.12 10.30 -18.87
C MET A 22 7.25 10.88 -17.46
N ILE A 23 8.23 10.43 -16.67
CA ILE A 23 8.49 10.91 -15.31
C ILE A 23 9.90 11.48 -15.27
N ALA A 24 9.99 12.80 -15.13
CA ALA A 24 11.27 13.50 -15.05
C ALA A 24 12.09 13.05 -13.83
N ALA A 25 13.42 12.99 -13.97
CA ALA A 25 14.31 12.45 -12.94
C ALA A 25 14.23 13.19 -11.60
N GLU A 26 14.02 14.50 -11.66
CA GLU A 26 13.79 15.37 -10.49
C GLU A 26 12.52 15.00 -9.70
N HIS A 27 11.59 14.26 -10.32
CA HIS A 27 10.34 13.84 -9.69
C HIS A 27 10.38 12.39 -9.19
N HIS A 28 11.42 11.61 -9.48
CA HIS A 28 11.48 10.19 -9.13
C HIS A 28 11.23 9.93 -7.64
N GLU A 29 11.98 10.61 -6.77
CA GLU A 29 11.84 10.44 -5.32
C GLU A 29 10.47 10.91 -4.81
N ALA A 30 9.96 12.02 -5.34
CA ALA A 30 8.65 12.53 -5.00
C ALA A 30 7.54 11.54 -5.41
N VAL A 31 7.63 10.97 -6.61
CA VAL A 31 6.68 9.96 -7.11
C VAL A 31 6.72 8.68 -6.27
N ILE A 32 7.90 8.24 -5.84
CA ILE A 32 8.05 7.10 -4.91
C ILE A 32 7.38 7.40 -3.55
N ASN A 33 7.50 8.63 -3.05
CA ASN A 33 6.80 9.06 -1.84
C ASN A 33 5.28 9.09 -2.05
N GLU A 34 4.80 9.62 -3.18
CA GLU A 34 3.39 9.66 -3.54
C GLU A 34 2.77 8.26 -3.63
N ALA A 35 3.49 7.29 -4.17
CA ALA A 35 3.11 5.87 -4.18
C ALA A 35 2.95 5.31 -2.76
N SER A 36 3.95 5.55 -1.90
CA SER A 36 3.92 5.13 -0.49
C SER A 36 2.72 5.73 0.25
N SER A 37 2.49 7.03 0.04
CA SER A 37 1.40 7.79 0.64
C SER A 37 0.02 7.35 0.12
N ALA A 38 -0.10 7.03 -1.17
CA ALA A 38 -1.34 6.49 -1.75
C ALA A 38 -1.76 5.18 -1.09
N ILE A 39 -0.81 4.27 -0.86
CA ILE A 39 -1.05 3.01 -0.15
C ILE A 39 -1.56 3.30 1.26
N ILE A 40 -0.85 4.13 2.03
CA ILE A 40 -1.22 4.46 3.42
C ILE A 40 -2.63 5.05 3.49
N GLU A 41 -2.95 6.01 2.61
CA GLU A 41 -4.26 6.65 2.60
C GLU A 41 -5.39 5.69 2.26
N VAL A 42 -5.20 4.79 1.28
CA VAL A 42 -6.23 3.81 0.94
C VAL A 42 -6.46 2.85 2.10
N LEU A 43 -5.39 2.37 2.75
CA LEU A 43 -5.49 1.49 3.92
C LEU A 43 -6.19 2.18 5.09
N LYS A 44 -5.83 3.45 5.39
CA LYS A 44 -6.52 4.27 6.39
C LYS A 44 -8.00 4.45 6.06
N SER A 45 -8.32 4.77 4.81
CA SER A 45 -9.70 4.95 4.36
C SER A 45 -10.53 3.68 4.52
N GLN A 46 -9.97 2.48 4.27
CA GLN A 46 -10.69 1.23 4.56
C GLN A 46 -11.01 1.08 6.05
N LEU A 47 -10.05 1.38 6.92
CA LEU A 47 -10.23 1.31 8.36
C LEU A 47 -11.32 2.28 8.84
N GLU A 48 -11.24 3.54 8.40
CA GLU A 48 -12.20 4.59 8.74
C GLU A 48 -13.60 4.29 8.19
N SER A 49 -13.68 3.59 7.06
CA SER A 49 -14.95 3.14 6.47
C SER A 49 -15.53 1.88 7.12
N GLY A 50 -14.93 1.39 8.22
CA GLY A 50 -15.39 0.20 8.94
C GLY A 50 -15.02 -1.13 8.26
N LYS A 51 -14.21 -1.12 7.19
CA LYS A 51 -13.81 -2.30 6.42
C LYS A 51 -12.56 -3.00 6.99
N VAL A 52 -12.41 -2.96 8.31
CA VAL A 52 -11.25 -3.52 9.01
C VAL A 52 -11.17 -5.04 8.88
N LYS A 53 -12.31 -5.73 8.82
CA LYS A 53 -12.35 -7.19 8.69
C LYS A 53 -11.81 -7.64 7.34
N GLU A 54 -12.20 -6.96 6.27
CA GLU A 54 -11.74 -7.18 4.90
C GLU A 54 -10.25 -6.89 4.80
N LEU A 55 -9.77 -5.85 5.49
CA LEU A 55 -8.36 -5.51 5.52
C LEU A 55 -7.52 -6.59 6.23
N ILE A 56 -7.97 -7.06 7.40
CA ILE A 56 -7.32 -8.16 8.12
C ILE A 56 -7.27 -9.43 7.25
N LYS A 57 -8.39 -9.79 6.62
CA LYS A 57 -8.47 -10.95 5.72
C LYS A 57 -7.53 -10.83 4.52
N TYR A 58 -7.39 -9.64 3.95
CA TYR A 58 -6.45 -9.40 2.85
C TYR A 58 -5.00 -9.69 3.27
N PHE A 59 -4.58 -9.21 4.44
CA PHE A 59 -3.22 -9.45 4.95
C PHE A 59 -2.98 -10.90 5.41
N GLN A 60 -4.01 -11.58 5.92
CA GLN A 60 -3.88 -12.98 6.35
C GLN A 60 -3.96 -13.97 5.19
N TYR A 61 -4.79 -13.69 4.18
CA TYR A 61 -5.13 -14.66 3.12
C TYR A 61 -5.06 -14.05 1.71
N PRO A 62 -3.93 -13.45 1.29
CA PRO A 62 -3.85 -12.68 0.04
C PRO A 62 -4.19 -13.49 -1.22
N GLY A 63 -3.85 -14.78 -1.27
CA GLY A 63 -4.07 -15.65 -2.44
C GLY A 63 -5.55 -15.95 -2.75
N ILE A 64 -6.45 -15.75 -1.79
CA ILE A 64 -7.91 -15.97 -1.97
C ILE A 64 -8.60 -14.66 -2.35
N TYR A 65 -8.02 -13.52 -1.97
CA TYR A 65 -8.60 -12.20 -2.16
C TYR A 65 -7.86 -11.44 -3.29
N GLN A 66 -8.28 -11.62 -4.55
CA GLN A 66 -8.06 -10.60 -5.57
C GLN A 66 -8.76 -9.33 -5.12
N SER A 67 -8.02 -8.46 -4.44
CA SER A 67 -8.66 -7.48 -3.57
C SER A 67 -9.00 -6.21 -4.35
N PRO A 68 -10.26 -5.74 -4.30
CA PRO A 68 -10.64 -4.39 -4.73
C PRO A 68 -9.76 -3.29 -4.10
N LEU A 69 -9.09 -3.60 -2.98
CA LEU A 69 -8.09 -2.76 -2.34
C LEU A 69 -6.94 -2.41 -3.29
N VAL A 70 -6.36 -3.39 -3.99
CA VAL A 70 -5.22 -3.17 -4.88
C VAL A 70 -5.62 -2.27 -6.04
N SER A 71 -6.79 -2.49 -6.64
CA SER A 71 -7.35 -1.61 -7.67
C SER A 71 -7.58 -0.19 -7.15
N THR A 72 -8.02 -0.03 -5.90
CA THR A 72 -8.21 1.28 -5.29
C THR A 72 -6.87 2.01 -5.10
N VAL A 73 -5.81 1.29 -4.69
CA VAL A 73 -4.44 1.84 -4.60
C VAL A 73 -3.94 2.27 -5.98
N VAL A 74 -4.09 1.43 -7.00
CA VAL A 74 -3.72 1.74 -8.39
C VAL A 74 -4.38 3.03 -8.85
N ASN A 75 -5.71 3.12 -8.69
CA ASN A 75 -6.45 4.31 -9.10
C ASN A 75 -6.03 5.56 -8.31
N LYS A 76 -5.81 5.43 -7.00
CA LYS A 76 -5.39 6.55 -6.16
C LYS A 76 -4.03 7.09 -6.57
N PHE A 77 -3.07 6.21 -6.85
CA PHE A 77 -1.73 6.61 -7.29
C PHE A 77 -1.76 7.21 -8.71
N ALA A 78 -2.50 6.61 -9.64
CA ALA A 78 -2.65 7.15 -10.99
C ALA A 78 -3.26 8.57 -10.97
N ASN A 79 -4.26 8.81 -10.13
CA ASN A 79 -4.84 10.12 -9.94
C ASN A 79 -3.83 11.15 -9.42
N ARG A 80 -2.88 10.75 -8.56
CA ARG A 80 -1.80 11.63 -8.06
C ARG A 80 -0.79 11.95 -9.15
N LEU A 81 -0.37 10.94 -9.91
CA LEU A 81 0.52 11.11 -11.06
C LEU A 81 -0.04 12.15 -12.05
N ASN A 82 -1.32 12.02 -12.38
CA ASN A 82 -1.99 12.97 -13.25
C ASN A 82 -2.12 14.37 -12.62
N LYS A 83 -2.57 14.45 -11.36
CA LYS A 83 -2.87 15.72 -10.70
C LYS A 83 -1.62 16.54 -10.38
N PHE A 84 -0.54 15.91 -9.94
CA PHE A 84 0.64 16.61 -9.41
C PHE A 84 1.80 16.68 -10.38
N TYR A 85 1.85 15.79 -11.37
CA TYR A 85 2.96 15.72 -12.34
C TYR A 85 2.47 15.84 -13.79
N SER A 86 1.18 16.10 -14.00
CA SER A 86 0.57 16.24 -15.32
C SER A 86 0.80 15.04 -16.25
N ILE A 87 1.01 13.85 -15.67
CA ILE A 87 1.18 12.61 -16.43
C ILE A 87 -0.17 12.23 -17.04
N GLU A 88 -0.16 11.90 -18.33
CA GLU A 88 -1.37 11.53 -19.07
C GLU A 88 -2.11 10.35 -18.37
N PRO A 89 -3.44 10.38 -18.24
CA PRO A 89 -4.19 9.37 -17.48
C PRO A 89 -3.90 7.91 -17.84
N SER A 90 -3.77 7.56 -19.12
CA SER A 90 -3.47 6.18 -19.54
C SER A 90 -2.07 5.74 -19.12
N VAL A 91 -1.08 6.63 -19.24
CA VAL A 91 0.29 6.40 -18.74
C VAL A 91 0.29 6.28 -17.22
N ALA A 92 -0.37 7.19 -16.50
CA ALA A 92 -0.46 7.18 -15.05
C ALA A 92 -1.06 5.85 -14.53
N ILE A 93 -2.11 5.35 -15.19
CA ILE A 93 -2.72 4.05 -14.87
C ILE A 93 -1.75 2.89 -15.16
N SER A 94 -1.06 2.91 -16.30
CA SER A 94 -0.07 1.88 -16.67
C SER A 94 1.09 1.81 -15.66
N THR A 95 1.67 2.97 -15.32
CA THR A 95 2.69 3.12 -14.27
C THR A 95 2.21 2.55 -12.94
N SER A 96 0.98 2.90 -12.55
CA SER A 96 0.40 2.46 -11.29
C SER A 96 0.15 0.96 -11.25
N LYS A 97 -0.31 0.36 -12.36
CA LYS A 97 -0.49 -1.10 -12.50
C LYS A 97 0.83 -1.87 -12.47
N THR A 98 1.92 -1.25 -12.91
CA THR A 98 3.25 -1.86 -12.88
C THR A 98 3.82 -1.85 -11.46
N LEU A 99 3.66 -0.74 -10.73
CA LEU A 99 4.27 -0.57 -9.40
C LEU A 99 3.41 -1.11 -8.24
N MET A 100 2.15 -0.68 -8.15
CA MET A 100 1.35 -0.83 -6.92
C MET A 100 1.06 -2.30 -6.56
N PRO A 101 0.72 -3.21 -7.51
CA PRO A 101 0.46 -4.60 -7.16
C PRO A 101 1.69 -5.30 -6.56
N ALA A 102 2.88 -5.07 -7.12
CA ALA A 102 4.13 -5.66 -6.63
C ALA A 102 4.46 -5.18 -5.21
N VAL A 103 4.32 -3.87 -4.95
CA VAL A 103 4.53 -3.30 -3.62
C VAL A 103 3.52 -3.84 -2.61
N MET A 104 2.23 -3.89 -2.98
CA MET A 104 1.17 -4.40 -2.11
C MET A 104 1.39 -5.87 -1.77
N GLN A 105 1.81 -6.68 -2.74
CA GLN A 105 2.15 -8.09 -2.53
C GLN A 105 3.32 -8.23 -1.53
N GLN A 106 4.42 -7.51 -1.75
CA GLN A 106 5.56 -7.53 -0.82
C GLN A 106 5.19 -6.98 0.56
N LEU A 107 4.33 -5.96 0.64
CA LEU A 107 3.85 -5.45 1.91
C LEU A 107 3.12 -6.53 2.71
N VAL A 108 2.26 -7.33 2.06
CA VAL A 108 1.58 -8.45 2.72
C VAL A 108 2.59 -9.49 3.20
N GLU A 109 3.55 -9.87 2.36
CA GLU A 109 4.60 -10.82 2.74
C GLU A 109 5.42 -10.33 3.94
N GLU A 110 5.79 -9.06 3.98
CA GLU A 110 6.53 -8.47 5.10
C GLU A 110 5.70 -8.43 6.39
N VAL A 111 4.38 -8.23 6.29
CA VAL A 111 3.45 -8.29 7.44
C VAL A 111 3.27 -9.73 7.93
N GLN A 112 3.21 -10.71 7.03
CA GLN A 112 3.06 -12.13 7.36
C GLN A 112 4.34 -12.74 7.98
N LYS A 113 5.51 -12.34 7.49
CA LYS A 113 6.81 -12.80 8.02
C LYS A 113 7.13 -12.20 9.40
N ALA A 114 6.45 -11.13 9.80
CA ALA A 114 6.73 -10.43 11.05
C ALA A 114 6.14 -11.18 12.26
N ASP A 115 6.84 -12.22 12.73
CA ASP A 115 6.54 -12.87 13.99
C ASP A 115 6.68 -11.88 15.16
N ASN A 116 5.55 -11.51 15.79
CA ASN A 116 5.45 -10.75 17.05
C ASN A 116 6.36 -9.50 17.18
N ASN A 117 6.67 -8.82 16.08
CA ASN A 117 7.58 -7.66 16.03
C ASN A 117 6.87 -6.36 15.60
N ASP A 118 7.63 -5.25 15.54
CA ASP A 118 7.20 -3.88 15.18
C ASP A 118 6.49 -3.71 13.81
N PHE A 119 6.44 -4.76 13.01
CA PHE A 119 5.81 -4.82 11.69
C PHE A 119 4.69 -5.86 11.59
N SER A 120 4.29 -6.47 12.71
CA SER A 120 3.14 -7.38 12.75
C SER A 120 1.86 -6.68 12.27
N LEU A 121 0.87 -7.44 11.81
CA LEU A 121 -0.43 -6.92 11.35
C LEU A 121 -1.09 -6.04 12.42
N THR A 122 -1.06 -6.47 13.68
CA THR A 122 -1.57 -5.71 14.82
C THR A 122 -0.90 -4.35 14.94
N THR A 123 0.43 -4.31 14.98
CA THR A 123 1.20 -3.06 15.07
C THR A 123 0.96 -2.17 13.86
N PHE A 124 0.84 -2.76 12.67
CA PHE A 124 0.56 -2.04 11.43
C PHE A 124 -0.80 -1.33 11.48
N LEU A 125 -1.87 -2.05 11.83
CA LEU A 125 -3.21 -1.50 11.94
C LEU A 125 -3.31 -0.47 13.08
N SER A 126 -2.72 -0.73 14.24
CA SER A 126 -2.68 0.25 15.34
C SER A 126 -1.95 1.54 14.92
N LYS A 127 -0.81 1.46 14.23
CA LYS A 127 -0.11 2.65 13.72
C LYS A 127 -0.92 3.40 12.65
N LEU A 128 -1.66 2.70 11.79
CA LEU A 128 -2.55 3.34 10.81
C LEU A 128 -3.68 4.14 11.48
N THR A 129 -4.22 3.65 12.60
CA THR A 129 -5.22 4.37 13.42
C THR A 129 -4.63 5.43 14.35
N GLY A 130 -3.32 5.68 14.29
CA GLY A 130 -2.63 6.61 15.18
C GLY A 130 -2.60 6.15 16.63
N ASN A 131 -2.53 4.83 16.86
CA ASN A 131 -2.53 4.17 18.16
C ASN A 131 -3.77 4.46 19.02
N ARG A 132 -4.88 4.90 18.41
CA ARG A 132 -6.13 5.20 19.10
C ARG A 132 -6.92 3.96 19.49
N THR A 133 -6.64 2.82 18.85
CA THR A 133 -7.36 1.57 19.07
C THR A 133 -6.38 0.40 19.09
N ASP A 134 -6.49 -0.42 20.13
CA ASP A 134 -5.76 -1.68 20.22
C ASP A 134 -6.40 -2.71 19.28
N MET A 135 -5.70 -3.03 18.20
CA MET A 135 -6.15 -3.97 17.18
C MET A 135 -5.85 -5.43 17.55
N SER A 136 -5.11 -5.69 18.63
CA SER A 136 -4.66 -7.02 19.02
C SER A 136 -5.83 -7.97 19.23
N THR A 137 -6.85 -7.50 19.95
CA THR A 137 -8.05 -8.30 20.25
C THR A 137 -8.85 -8.66 19.00
N LEU A 138 -8.94 -7.75 18.04
CA LEU A 138 -9.65 -7.95 16.79
C LEU A 138 -8.89 -8.92 15.86
N VAL A 139 -7.59 -8.69 15.68
CA VAL A 139 -6.74 -9.54 14.83
C VAL A 139 -6.71 -10.97 15.36
N ASN A 140 -6.55 -11.16 16.68
CA ASN A 140 -6.52 -12.48 17.30
C ASN A 140 -7.86 -13.22 17.13
N LYS A 141 -9.00 -12.55 17.27
CA LYS A 141 -10.32 -13.16 17.03
C LYS A 141 -10.50 -13.61 15.58
N MET A 142 -9.95 -12.87 14.63
CA MET A 142 -10.05 -13.17 13.20
C MET A 142 -9.05 -14.25 12.74
N ALA A 143 -7.94 -14.45 13.45
CA ALA A 143 -6.98 -15.51 13.15
C ALA A 143 -7.48 -16.91 13.54
N VAL A 144 -8.44 -16.99 14.47
CA VAL A 144 -8.97 -18.25 15.03
C VAL A 144 -10.32 -18.64 14.39
N ALA A 145 -10.91 -17.75 13.59
CA ALA A 145 -12.23 -17.89 12.96
C ALA A 145 -12.12 -18.25 11.48
#